data_AF-A0A933TME2-F1
#
_entry.id   AF-A0A933TME2-F1
#
_cell.length_a   1.000
_cell.length_b   1.000
_cell.length_c   1.000
_cell.angle_alpha   90.00
_cell.angle_beta   90.00
_cell.angle_gamma   90.00
#
_symmetry.space_group_name_H-M   'P 1'
#
loop_
_entity.id
_entity.type
_entity.pdbx_description
1 polymer ?
#
loop_
_entity_poly.entity_id
_entity_poly.type
_entity_poly.pdbx_seq_one_letter_code
_entity_poly.pdbx_strand_id
1 'polypeptide(L)'
;SAAALSAPADSIGFCLSKGLGAPVGSVLCGSGEFIARARKMRKMIGGGMRQGGVIAAAGVYALEHMVERLADDHANAKVLARGISELPMVELDPESVDTNIVIYGVRGDAVGFVRAMKRAGVLATMPAPGRVRMVTHYGIERGDIDDALERLRHAAAALA
;
A
#
# COMPACT_ATOMS: atom_id res chain seq x y z
N SER A 1 -11.00 15.19 -5.06
CA SER A 1 -11.18 14.91 -3.61
C SER A 1 -11.85 13.55 -3.43
N ALA A 2 -11.79 12.97 -2.23
CA ALA A 2 -12.52 11.73 -1.93
C ALA A 2 -14.03 11.87 -2.23
N ALA A 3 -14.63 13.01 -1.86
CA ALA A 3 -16.03 13.31 -2.16
C ALA A 3 -16.34 13.23 -3.67
N ALA A 4 -15.54 13.89 -4.52
CA ALA A 4 -15.75 13.89 -5.97
C ALA A 4 -15.61 12.48 -6.60
N LEU A 5 -14.61 11.71 -6.18
CA LEU A 5 -14.43 10.32 -6.65
C LEU A 5 -15.61 9.43 -6.27
N SER A 6 -16.23 9.71 -5.12
CA SER A 6 -17.28 8.89 -4.55
C SER A 6 -18.70 9.33 -4.92
N ALA A 7 -18.86 10.53 -5.47
CA ALA A 7 -20.15 11.12 -5.85
C ALA A 7 -21.03 10.25 -6.76
N PRO A 8 -20.50 9.52 -7.77
CA PRO A 8 -21.34 8.70 -8.64
C PRO A 8 -21.76 7.35 -8.03
N ALA A 9 -21.38 7.04 -6.78
CA ALA A 9 -21.61 5.74 -6.16
C ALA A 9 -22.74 5.78 -5.12
N ASP A 10 -23.66 4.79 -5.16
CA ASP A 10 -24.71 4.61 -4.15
C ASP A 10 -24.17 4.09 -2.80
N SER A 11 -23.01 3.44 -2.83
CA SER A 11 -22.33 2.93 -1.65
C SER A 11 -20.82 2.89 -1.85
N ILE A 12 -20.07 3.06 -0.76
CA ILE A 12 -18.61 3.11 -0.77
C ILE A 12 -18.09 2.21 0.34
N GLY A 13 -17.16 1.32 0.00
CA GLY A 13 -16.36 0.57 0.97
C GLY A 13 -14.93 1.09 0.97
N PHE A 14 -14.35 1.35 2.14
CA PHE A 14 -12.94 1.71 2.24
C PHE A 14 -12.29 1.11 3.48
N CYS A 15 -10.97 0.88 3.41
CA CYS A 15 -10.21 0.27 4.48
C CYS A 15 -9.63 1.30 5.43
N LEU A 16 -9.64 0.98 6.73
CA LEU A 16 -8.90 1.70 7.76
C LEU A 16 -7.52 1.08 7.98
N SER A 17 -7.37 -0.21 7.66
CA SER A 17 -6.19 -1.00 7.99
C SER A 17 -5.13 -1.09 6.90
N LYS A 18 -4.96 -0.02 6.12
CA LYS A 18 -3.91 0.10 5.09
C LYS A 18 -3.07 1.35 5.36
N GLY A 19 -3.00 2.29 4.43
CA GLY A 19 -2.25 3.54 4.60
C GLY A 19 -2.72 4.41 5.77
N LEU A 20 -3.94 4.21 6.27
CA LEU A 20 -4.46 4.90 7.46
C LEU A 20 -3.97 4.29 8.79
N GLY A 21 -3.26 3.15 8.78
CA GLY A 21 -2.55 2.62 9.95
C GLY A 21 -3.41 1.97 11.05
N ALA A 22 -4.74 1.87 10.89
CA ALA A 22 -5.55 1.14 11.87
C ALA A 22 -5.18 -0.36 11.87
N PRO A 23 -5.20 -1.05 13.02
CA PRO A 23 -4.80 -2.46 13.06
C PRO A 23 -5.81 -3.38 12.36
N VAL A 24 -7.11 -3.04 12.41
CA VAL A 24 -8.20 -3.84 11.84
C VAL A 24 -9.28 -2.89 11.33
N GLY A 25 -9.94 -3.28 10.24
CA GLY A 25 -11.26 -2.75 9.91
C GLY A 25 -11.37 -2.07 8.55
N SER A 26 -12.63 -1.97 8.13
CA SER A 26 -13.08 -1.26 6.93
C SER A 26 -14.48 -0.74 7.22
N VAL A 27 -14.87 0.33 6.53
CA VAL A 27 -16.17 0.98 6.68
C VAL A 27 -16.94 0.85 5.38
N LEU A 28 -18.25 0.61 5.50
CA LEU A 28 -19.20 0.64 4.41
C LEU A 28 -20.16 1.81 4.64
N CYS A 29 -20.26 2.69 3.65
CA CYS A 29 -21.10 3.87 3.62
C CYS A 29 -22.17 3.73 2.53
N GLY A 30 -23.35 4.33 2.74
CA GLY A 30 -24.46 4.33 1.79
C GLY A 30 -25.75 4.79 2.47
N SER A 31 -26.89 4.62 1.80
CA SER A 31 -28.19 4.99 2.37
C SER A 31 -28.54 4.21 3.64
N GLY A 32 -29.41 4.77 4.49
CA GLY A 32 -29.83 4.12 5.74
C GLY A 32 -30.46 2.73 5.51
N GLU A 33 -31.26 2.60 4.46
CA GLU A 33 -31.89 1.34 4.03
C GLU A 33 -30.82 0.31 3.61
N PHE A 34 -29.84 0.74 2.81
CA PHE A 34 -28.73 -0.11 2.40
C PHE A 34 -27.91 -0.60 3.60
N ILE A 35 -27.54 0.30 4.51
CA ILE A 35 -26.76 -0.05 5.70
C ILE A 35 -27.57 -0.97 6.65
N ALA A 36 -28.89 -0.82 6.75
CA ALA A 36 -29.73 -1.74 7.51
C ALA A 36 -29.64 -3.18 6.96
N ARG A 37 -29.72 -3.36 5.64
CA ARG A 37 -29.52 -4.67 4.99
C ARG A 37 -28.09 -5.19 5.22
N ALA A 38 -27.09 -4.33 5.04
CA ALA A 38 -25.68 -4.69 5.20
C ALA A 38 -25.37 -5.14 6.65
N ARG A 39 -25.95 -4.50 7.67
CA ARG A 39 -25.80 -4.93 9.07
C ARG A 39 -26.38 -6.32 9.35
N LYS A 40 -27.52 -6.66 8.73
CA LYS A 40 -28.08 -8.02 8.80
C LYS A 40 -27.14 -9.04 8.17
N MET A 41 -26.61 -8.72 6.99
CA MET A 41 -25.63 -9.58 6.30
C MET A 41 -24.35 -9.74 7.13
N ARG A 42 -23.81 -8.64 7.70
CA ARG A 42 -22.65 -8.67 8.61
C ARG A 42 -22.86 -9.66 9.75
N LYS A 43 -24.07 -9.74 10.33
CA LYS A 43 -24.36 -10.70 11.39
C LYS A 43 -24.40 -12.15 10.89
N MET A 44 -24.91 -12.37 9.67
CA MET A 44 -25.00 -13.69 9.04
C MET A 44 -23.61 -14.26 8.72
N ILE A 45 -22.70 -13.43 8.20
CA ILE A 45 -21.32 -13.84 7.88
C ILE A 45 -20.36 -13.82 9.08
N GLY A 46 -20.87 -13.56 10.30
CA GLY A 46 -20.06 -13.58 11.52
C GLY A 46 -19.28 -12.30 11.85
N GLY A 47 -19.41 -11.22 11.07
CA GLY A 47 -18.75 -9.93 11.34
C GLY A 47 -19.35 -9.11 12.49
N GLY A 48 -20.34 -9.63 13.21
CA GLY A 48 -20.98 -8.99 14.36
C GLY A 48 -20.16 -9.14 15.64
N MET A 49 -19.17 -8.28 15.83
CA MET A 49 -18.33 -8.25 17.03
C MET A 49 -19.07 -7.75 18.27
N ARG A 50 -18.63 -8.17 19.47
CA ARG A 50 -19.11 -7.66 20.76
C ARG A 50 -18.36 -6.37 21.12
N GLN A 51 -17.23 -6.47 21.80
CA GLN A 51 -16.41 -5.33 22.23
C GLN A 51 -15.56 -4.75 21.08
N GLY A 52 -16.21 -4.43 19.95
CA GLY A 52 -15.55 -3.84 18.76
C GLY A 52 -15.08 -2.39 18.95
N GLY A 53 -15.42 -1.76 20.08
CA GLY A 53 -15.05 -0.38 20.39
C GLY A 53 -13.53 -0.14 20.42
N VAL A 54 -12.73 -1.13 20.83
CA VAL A 54 -11.26 -1.01 20.85
C VAL A 54 -10.70 -0.81 19.44
N ILE A 55 -11.19 -1.59 18.48
CA ILE A 55 -10.79 -1.45 17.06
C ILE A 55 -11.38 -0.17 16.46
N ALA A 56 -12.63 0.16 16.81
CA ALA A 56 -13.28 1.38 16.33
C ALA A 56 -12.53 2.65 16.77
N ALA A 57 -11.99 2.69 17.99
CA ALA A 57 -11.20 3.82 18.47
C ALA A 57 -9.96 4.08 17.61
N ALA A 58 -9.22 3.02 17.24
CA ALA A 58 -8.10 3.14 16.31
C ALA A 58 -8.56 3.59 14.91
N GLY A 59 -9.75 3.14 14.48
CA GLY A 59 -10.37 3.58 13.24
C GLY A 59 -10.75 5.06 13.20
N VAL A 60 -11.26 5.61 14.30
CA VAL A 60 -11.56 7.04 14.44
C VAL A 60 -10.26 7.85 14.38
N TYR A 61 -9.24 7.47 15.16
CA TYR A 61 -7.95 8.12 15.12
C TYR A 61 -7.35 8.13 13.70
N ALA A 62 -7.43 7.00 13.00
CA ALA A 62 -6.96 6.86 11.64
C ALA A 62 -7.65 7.83 10.66
N LEU A 63 -8.96 8.02 10.77
CA LEU A 63 -9.69 8.97 9.93
C LEU A 63 -9.37 10.43 10.23
N GLU A 64 -9.17 10.76 11.50
CA GLU A 64 -8.94 12.13 11.95
C GLU A 64 -7.50 12.61 11.73
N HIS A 65 -6.51 11.70 11.74
CA HIS A 65 -5.10 12.09 11.77
C HIS A 65 -4.26 11.52 10.62
N MET A 66 -4.69 10.44 9.97
CA MET A 66 -3.81 9.68 9.06
C MET A 66 -4.06 9.94 7.58
N VAL A 67 -5.04 10.77 7.21
CA VAL A 67 -5.41 11.02 5.81
C VAL A 67 -4.40 11.93 5.10
N GLU A 68 -4.03 13.06 5.71
CA GLU A 68 -3.16 14.06 5.05
C GLU A 68 -1.76 13.50 4.76
N ARG A 69 -1.21 12.74 5.71
CA ARG A 69 0.11 12.10 5.60
C ARG A 69 0.23 11.02 4.50
N LEU A 70 -0.87 10.61 3.86
CA LEU A 70 -0.80 9.72 2.68
C LEU A 70 0.00 10.37 1.55
N ALA A 71 0.06 11.71 1.51
CA ALA A 71 0.94 12.44 0.59
C ALA A 71 2.42 12.08 0.78
N ASP A 72 2.85 11.78 2.01
CA ASP A 72 4.24 11.38 2.31
C ASP A 72 4.54 10.00 1.73
N ASP A 73 3.58 9.06 1.79
CA ASP A 73 3.73 7.75 1.14
C ASP A 73 3.92 7.89 -0.37
N HIS A 74 3.14 8.77 -1.01
CA HIS A 74 3.24 9.04 -2.43
C HIS A 74 4.58 9.68 -2.79
N ALA A 75 5.04 10.64 -1.98
CA ALA A 75 6.35 11.27 -2.16
C ALA A 75 7.49 10.24 -2.04
N ASN A 76 7.44 9.39 -1.01
CA ASN A 76 8.43 8.33 -0.81
C ASN A 76 8.40 7.28 -1.93
N ALA A 77 7.21 6.90 -2.43
CA ALA A 77 7.09 6.01 -3.57
C ALA A 77 7.70 6.61 -4.84
N LYS A 78 7.54 7.93 -5.06
CA LYS A 78 8.15 8.62 -6.20
C LYS A 78 9.68 8.63 -6.13
N VAL A 79 10.23 8.85 -4.94
CA VAL A 79 11.68 8.78 -4.70
C VAL A 79 12.19 7.36 -4.96
N LEU A 80 11.52 6.36 -4.39
CA LEU A 80 11.84 4.95 -4.60
C LEU A 80 11.79 4.58 -6.09
N ALA A 81 10.74 5.01 -6.81
CA ALA A 81 10.55 4.76 -8.23
C ALA A 81 11.70 5.35 -9.07
N ARG A 82 12.12 6.58 -8.77
CA ARG A 82 13.26 7.21 -9.46
C ARG A 82 14.56 6.46 -9.18
N GLY A 83 14.88 6.19 -7.91
CA GLY A 83 16.11 5.50 -7.55
C GLY A 83 16.20 4.07 -8.08
N ILE A 84 15.10 3.32 -8.08
CA ILE A 84 15.11 1.93 -8.56
C ILE A 84 15.17 1.84 -10.09
N SER A 85 14.68 2.85 -10.81
CA SER A 85 14.76 2.93 -12.27
C SER A 85 16.19 3.12 -12.79
N GLU A 86 17.13 3.53 -11.94
CA GLU A 86 18.55 3.62 -12.27
C GLU A 86 19.22 2.24 -12.41
N LEU A 87 18.59 1.18 -11.90
CA LEU A 87 19.14 -0.17 -11.97
C LEU A 87 18.98 -0.76 -13.39
N PRO A 88 20.05 -1.27 -14.03
CA PRO A 88 20.01 -1.69 -15.44
C PRO A 88 18.97 -2.78 -15.79
N MET A 89 18.65 -3.66 -14.83
CA MET A 89 17.65 -4.70 -15.01
C MET A 89 16.21 -4.21 -14.82
N VAL A 90 15.99 -2.99 -14.33
CA VAL A 90 14.66 -2.48 -14.00
C VAL A 90 14.02 -1.81 -15.21
N GLU A 91 12.74 -2.08 -15.41
CA GLU A 91 11.88 -1.48 -16.43
C GLU A 91 10.74 -0.74 -15.75
N LEU A 92 10.92 0.57 -15.57
CA LEU A 92 9.99 1.46 -14.91
C LEU A 92 10.09 2.86 -15.52
N ASP A 93 8.95 3.46 -15.83
CA ASP A 93 8.84 4.91 -15.94
C ASP A 93 8.48 5.48 -14.56
N PRO A 94 9.39 6.20 -13.87
CA PRO A 94 9.10 6.76 -12.55
C PRO A 94 7.94 7.76 -12.57
N GLU A 95 7.69 8.40 -13.73
CA GLU A 95 6.64 9.40 -13.83
C GLU A 95 5.24 8.78 -13.84
N SER A 96 5.12 7.49 -14.18
CA SER A 96 3.87 6.71 -14.09
C SER A 96 3.42 6.34 -12.66
N VAL A 97 4.22 6.63 -11.63
CA VAL A 97 3.87 6.36 -10.22
C VAL A 97 3.12 7.54 -9.62
N ASP A 98 1.81 7.35 -9.40
CA ASP A 98 0.89 8.38 -8.87
C ASP A 98 0.58 8.27 -7.37
N THR A 99 0.76 7.08 -6.79
CA THR A 99 0.37 6.78 -5.39
C THR A 99 1.52 6.10 -4.64
N ASN A 100 1.22 5.28 -3.64
CA ASN A 100 2.20 4.61 -2.79
C ASN A 100 2.69 3.26 -3.35
N ILE A 101 2.34 2.92 -4.59
CA ILE A 101 2.62 1.61 -5.20
C ILE A 101 3.61 1.79 -6.36
N VAL A 102 4.75 1.10 -6.26
CA VAL A 102 5.75 1.02 -7.33
C VAL A 102 5.75 -0.40 -7.90
N ILE A 103 5.33 -0.54 -9.16
CA ILE A 103 5.36 -1.80 -9.90
C ILE A 103 6.29 -1.64 -11.09
N TYR A 104 7.28 -2.51 -11.22
CA TYR A 104 8.28 -2.46 -12.28
C TYR A 104 8.54 -3.83 -12.88
N GLY A 105 9.00 -3.84 -14.14
CA GLY A 105 9.53 -5.03 -14.79
C GLY A 105 10.98 -5.28 -14.38
N VAL A 106 11.39 -6.54 -14.37
CA VAL A 106 12.78 -6.94 -14.18
C VAL A 106 13.20 -7.79 -15.38
N ARG A 107 14.24 -7.36 -16.08
CA ARG A 107 14.89 -8.12 -17.15
C ARG A 107 15.66 -9.29 -16.53
N GLY A 108 15.45 -10.49 -17.06
CA GLY A 108 16.11 -11.70 -16.56
C GLY A 108 15.43 -12.30 -15.32
N ASP A 109 16.22 -12.71 -14.33
CA ASP A 109 15.72 -13.47 -13.18
C ASP A 109 15.11 -12.56 -12.08
N ALA A 110 13.84 -12.18 -12.28
CA ALA A 110 13.07 -11.44 -11.29
C ALA A 110 12.95 -12.17 -9.93
N VAL A 111 12.90 -13.50 -9.93
CA VAL A 111 12.79 -14.31 -8.70
C VAL A 111 14.10 -14.26 -7.92
N GLY A 112 15.23 -14.41 -8.63
CA GLY A 112 16.58 -14.24 -8.09
C GLY A 112 16.79 -12.85 -7.51
N PHE A 113 16.32 -11.82 -8.21
CA PHE A 113 16.37 -10.44 -7.70
C PHE A 113 15.60 -10.27 -6.40
N VAL A 114 14.32 -10.67 -6.34
CA VAL A 114 13.52 -10.57 -5.10
C VAL A 114 14.14 -11.38 -3.95
N ARG A 115 14.76 -12.54 -4.23
CA ARG A 115 15.51 -13.29 -3.21
C ARG A 115 16.75 -12.53 -2.73
N ALA A 116 17.47 -11.85 -3.61
CA ALA A 116 18.61 -11.01 -3.26
C ALA A 116 18.19 -9.80 -2.42
N MET A 117 17.10 -9.12 -2.81
CA MET A 117 16.47 -8.04 -2.04
C MET A 117 16.18 -8.51 -0.61
N LYS A 118 15.53 -9.67 -0.47
CA LYS A 118 15.19 -10.25 0.84
C LYS A 118 16.43 -10.54 1.69
N ARG A 119 17.51 -11.08 1.09
CA ARG A 119 18.78 -11.30 1.80
C ARG A 119 19.43 -9.99 2.26
N ALA A 120 19.24 -8.91 1.51
CA ALA A 120 19.68 -7.57 1.88
C ALA A 120 18.74 -6.86 2.89
N GLY A 121 17.64 -7.50 3.29
CA GLY A 121 16.67 -6.95 4.24
C GLY A 121 15.55 -6.12 3.60
N VAL A 122 15.45 -6.06 2.27
CA VAL A 122 14.40 -5.33 1.55
C VAL A 122 13.32 -6.32 1.08
N LEU A 123 12.08 -6.12 1.54
CA LEU A 123 10.97 -7.01 1.22
C LEU A 123 10.12 -6.45 0.06
N ALA A 124 9.77 -7.33 -0.89
CA ALA A 124 8.91 -7.01 -2.02
C ALA A 124 8.06 -8.22 -2.41
N THR A 125 7.03 -7.97 -3.22
CA THR A 125 6.11 -9.02 -3.72
C THR A 125 6.16 -9.10 -5.24
N MET A 126 5.80 -10.24 -5.82
CA MET A 126 5.68 -10.41 -7.27
C MET A 126 4.21 -10.59 -7.66
N PRO A 127 3.52 -9.54 -8.17
CA PRO A 127 2.12 -9.64 -8.56
C PRO A 127 1.91 -10.43 -9.86
N ALA A 128 2.95 -10.56 -10.69
CA ALA A 128 2.94 -11.30 -11.95
C ALA A 128 4.37 -11.77 -12.30
N PRO A 129 4.54 -12.76 -13.19
CA PRO A 129 5.87 -13.14 -13.68
C PRO A 129 6.65 -11.93 -14.22
N GLY A 130 7.91 -11.80 -13.83
CA GLY A 130 8.78 -10.69 -14.25
C GLY A 130 8.42 -9.32 -13.67
N ARG A 131 7.38 -9.20 -12.83
CA ARG A 131 6.97 -7.95 -12.19
C ARG A 131 7.23 -7.98 -10.70
N VAL A 132 7.77 -6.90 -10.16
CA VAL A 132 7.99 -6.71 -8.73
C VAL A 132 7.16 -5.51 -8.26
N ARG A 133 6.59 -5.62 -7.05
CA ARG A 133 5.79 -4.59 -6.40
C ARG A 133 6.36 -4.25 -5.03
N MET A 134 6.64 -2.97 -4.83
CA MET A 134 6.97 -2.36 -3.55
C MET A 134 5.88 -1.34 -3.19
N VAL A 135 5.61 -1.18 -1.90
CA VAL A 135 4.52 -0.31 -1.41
C VAL A 135 5.05 0.48 -0.21
N THR A 136 5.01 1.80 -0.29
CA THR A 136 5.32 2.68 0.84
C THR A 136 4.09 2.84 1.75
N HIS A 137 4.32 3.02 3.05
CA HIS A 137 3.26 3.18 4.03
C HIS A 137 3.79 3.89 5.29
N TYR A 138 2.88 4.25 6.19
CA TYR A 138 3.22 4.73 7.53
C TYR A 138 4.24 3.82 8.22
N GLY A 139 5.36 4.42 8.66
CA GLY A 139 6.52 3.72 9.21
C GLY A 139 7.64 3.43 8.20
N ILE A 140 7.48 3.84 6.93
CA ILE A 140 8.57 3.90 5.94
C ILE A 140 8.86 5.37 5.65
N GLU A 141 9.97 5.85 6.20
CA GLU A 141 10.42 7.23 6.08
C GLU A 141 11.44 7.40 4.96
N ARG A 142 11.81 8.64 4.67
CA ARG A 142 12.77 8.94 3.61
C ARG A 142 14.12 8.22 3.80
N GLY A 143 14.60 8.13 5.04
CA GLY A 143 15.84 7.41 5.37
C GLY A 143 15.76 5.93 5.02
N ASP A 144 14.60 5.29 5.23
CA ASP A 144 14.39 3.88 4.86
C ASP A 144 14.40 3.68 3.33
N ILE A 145 13.88 4.65 2.58
CA ILE A 145 13.94 4.63 1.11
C ILE A 145 15.38 4.72 0.62
N ASP A 146 16.17 5.65 1.19
CA ASP A 146 17.56 5.85 0.80
C ASP A 146 18.42 4.60 1.14
N ASP A 147 18.27 4.03 2.34
CA ASP A 147 18.91 2.76 2.75
C ASP A 147 18.49 1.58 1.88
N ALA A 148 17.19 1.46 1.56
CA ALA A 148 16.71 0.43 0.66
C ALA A 148 17.36 0.55 -0.73
N LEU A 149 17.42 1.75 -1.30
CA LEU A 149 18.04 1.97 -2.62
C LEU A 149 19.52 1.59 -2.63
N GLU A 150 20.27 1.91 -1.59
CA GLU A 150 21.67 1.50 -1.45
C GLU A 150 21.81 -0.03 -1.42
N ARG A 151 21.01 -0.71 -0.59
CA ARG A 151 20.99 -2.18 -0.51
C ARG A 151 20.62 -2.82 -1.83
N LEU A 152 19.69 -2.23 -2.57
CA LEU A 152 19.25 -2.72 -3.88
C LEU A 152 20.35 -2.58 -4.94
N ARG A 153 21.12 -1.49 -4.94
CA ARG A 153 22.28 -1.34 -5.82
C ARG A 153 23.32 -2.44 -5.58
N HIS A 154 23.61 -2.76 -4.32
CA HIS A 154 24.51 -3.87 -3.97
C HIS A 154 23.94 -5.24 -4.35
N ALA A 155 22.65 -5.48 -4.10
CA ALA A 155 22.00 -6.74 -4.45
C ALA A 155 21.94 -6.96 -5.97
N ALA A 156 21.73 -5.89 -6.74
CA ALA A 156 21.73 -5.90 -8.20
C ALA A 156 23.12 -6.22 -8.78
N ALA A 157 24.18 -5.64 -8.21
CA ALA A 157 25.56 -5.90 -8.64
C ALA A 157 25.99 -7.37 -8.45
N ALA A 158 25.45 -8.06 -7.44
CA ALA A 158 25.72 -9.48 -7.21
C ALA A 158 25.00 -10.44 -8.18
N LEU A 159 24.11 -9.92 -9.03
CA LEU A 159 23.35 -10.68 -10.03
C LEU A 159 23.75 -10.36 -11.47
N ALA A 160 24.60 -9.34 -11.67
CA ALA A 160 25.22 -8.99 -12.93
C ALA A 160 26.47 -9.86 -13.17
#